data_AF-A0A4Z0J712-F1
#
_entry.id   AF-A0A4Z0J712-F1
#
_cell.length_a   1.000
_cell.length_b   1.000
_cell.length_c   1.000
_cell.angle_alpha   90.00
_cell.angle_beta   90.00
_cell.angle_gamma   90.00
#
_symmetry.space_group_name_H-M   'P 1'
#
loop_
_entity.id
_entity.type
_entity.pdbx_description
1 polymer ?
#
loop_
_entity_poly.entity_id
_entity_poly.type
_entity_poly.pdbx_seq_one_letter_code
_entity_poly.pdbx_strand_id
1 'polypeptide(L)'
;MEQAVQTLNLTDVAVFKEWREFLESLGITNFQENELQQIDTTLGMYNEQGSLIATGSVAGNVLKYVGVCNKFSTQGSHFNSIVSALMNLLAQRGIFHLFVFTKVKYSASFQHVGFHELAQTDLGAILETGDTDVNDYVRRVEKVATERRLLPAKRVGAIVMNANPFTLGHRYLVEQAAQENELVYVFVVSDDVSLFTTAERLALVKQGTQDLKNVVVVTGDQYMVSYVTFPAYFLPTADEAIQFQTTLDARLFRDQIAPALQIQTRYLGSEPISRTTGIYNQVLQAELPPSVDVKVISRLTHGDQVITATRVRQAIAENQAASVLDWLPANTADFIQQNLATLQARIQKGMNINGN
;
A
#
# COMPACT_ATOMS: atom_id res chain seq x y z
N MET A 1 11.31 -24.16 -32.69
CA MET A 1 9.94 -24.35 -32.14
C MET A 1 9.54 -23.07 -31.40
N GLU A 2 8.29 -22.63 -31.49
CA GLU A 2 7.84 -21.43 -30.76
C GLU A 2 8.12 -21.61 -29.25
N GLN A 3 8.82 -20.66 -28.65
CA GLN A 3 9.09 -20.64 -27.22
C GLN A 3 7.78 -20.33 -26.49
N ALA A 4 7.02 -21.37 -26.16
CA ALA A 4 5.72 -21.23 -25.53
C ALA A 4 5.85 -20.77 -24.07
N VAL A 5 4.98 -19.84 -23.66
CA VAL A 5 4.81 -19.48 -22.25
C VAL A 5 3.99 -20.59 -21.57
N GLN A 6 4.47 -21.08 -20.43
CA GLN A 6 3.78 -22.11 -19.64
C GLN A 6 3.73 -21.75 -18.16
N THR A 7 2.75 -22.30 -17.43
CA THR A 7 2.64 -22.15 -15.99
C THR A 7 3.71 -23.00 -15.27
N LEU A 8 4.43 -22.39 -14.33
CA LEU A 8 5.38 -23.07 -13.47
C LEU A 8 4.69 -23.52 -12.18
N ASN A 9 4.80 -24.80 -11.84
CA ASN A 9 4.34 -25.31 -10.56
C ASN A 9 5.41 -25.14 -9.49
N LEU A 10 5.38 -24.04 -8.75
CA LEU A 10 6.35 -23.75 -7.69
C LEU A 10 6.23 -24.66 -6.45
N THR A 11 5.21 -25.54 -6.38
CA THR A 11 5.15 -26.58 -5.34
C THR A 11 6.05 -27.77 -5.64
N ASP A 12 6.46 -27.93 -6.91
CA ASP A 12 7.47 -28.89 -7.31
C ASP A 12 8.86 -28.37 -6.94
N VAL A 13 9.60 -29.14 -6.15
CA VAL A 13 10.92 -28.77 -5.62
C VAL A 13 11.93 -28.51 -6.73
N ALA A 14 11.90 -29.27 -7.82
CA ALA A 14 12.83 -29.12 -8.93
C ALA A 14 12.52 -27.83 -9.72
N VAL A 15 11.24 -27.57 -10.00
CA VAL A 15 10.79 -26.35 -10.69
C VAL A 15 11.09 -25.11 -9.85
N PHE A 16 10.80 -25.14 -8.55
CA PHE A 16 11.11 -24.03 -7.65
C PHE A 16 12.62 -23.74 -7.60
N LYS A 17 13.44 -24.79 -7.53
CA LYS A 17 14.90 -24.65 -7.53
C LYS A 17 15.40 -24.00 -8.83
N GLU A 18 14.95 -24.47 -9.99
CA GLU A 18 15.33 -23.87 -11.29
C GLU A 18 14.91 -22.41 -11.37
N TRP A 19 13.65 -22.11 -11.03
CA TRP A 19 13.09 -20.75 -11.05
C TRP A 19 13.89 -19.80 -10.14
N ARG A 20 14.21 -20.26 -8.94
CA ARG A 20 15.00 -19.51 -7.97
C ARG A 20 16.42 -19.26 -8.48
N GLU A 21 17.13 -20.28 -8.93
CA GLU A 21 18.51 -20.15 -9.46
C GLU A 21 18.55 -19.20 -10.66
N PHE A 22 17.54 -19.24 -11.53
CA PHE A 22 17.39 -18.31 -12.64
C PHE A 22 17.26 -16.86 -12.17
N LEU A 23 16.36 -16.58 -11.22
CA LEU A 23 16.15 -15.24 -10.67
C LEU A 23 17.37 -14.73 -9.88
N GLU A 24 18.03 -15.59 -9.12
CA GLU A 24 19.28 -15.28 -8.42
C GLU A 24 20.37 -14.86 -9.41
N SER A 25 20.46 -15.53 -10.57
CA SER A 25 21.38 -15.15 -11.65
C SER A 25 21.12 -13.75 -12.23
N LEU A 26 19.92 -13.22 -12.05
CA LEU A 26 19.49 -11.88 -12.47
C LEU A 26 19.55 -10.85 -11.33
N GLY A 27 20.05 -11.24 -10.15
CA GLY A 27 20.18 -10.39 -8.97
C GLY A 27 18.86 -10.13 -8.25
N ILE A 28 17.94 -11.10 -8.30
CA ILE A 28 16.75 -11.18 -7.46
C ILE A 28 16.99 -12.30 -6.43
N THR A 29 17.14 -11.94 -5.17
CA THR A 29 17.67 -12.87 -4.14
C THR A 29 16.79 -13.00 -2.89
N ASN A 30 15.76 -12.18 -2.74
CA ASN A 30 14.87 -12.27 -1.59
C ASN A 30 13.64 -13.13 -1.93
N PHE A 31 13.59 -14.32 -1.34
CA PHE A 31 12.52 -15.32 -1.47
C PHE A 31 11.95 -15.67 -0.10
N GLN A 32 11.78 -14.67 0.77
CA GLN A 32 11.17 -14.88 2.09
C GLN A 32 9.76 -15.44 1.96
N GLU A 33 9.34 -16.21 2.96
CA GLU A 33 8.07 -16.95 2.93
C GLU A 33 6.85 -16.02 2.75
N ASN A 34 6.86 -14.84 3.36
CA ASN A 34 5.83 -13.81 3.19
C ASN A 34 5.70 -13.30 1.75
N GLU A 35 6.81 -13.20 1.01
CA GLU A 35 6.82 -12.79 -0.40
C GLU A 35 6.33 -13.93 -1.32
N LEU A 36 6.68 -15.18 -0.98
CA LEU A 36 6.30 -16.36 -1.76
C LEU A 36 4.83 -16.75 -1.56
N GLN A 37 4.30 -16.65 -0.34
CA GLN A 37 2.90 -16.99 -0.03
C GLN A 37 1.88 -16.10 -0.76
N GLN A 38 2.29 -14.92 -1.22
CA GLN A 38 1.44 -14.00 -1.99
C GLN A 38 1.35 -14.37 -3.48
N ILE A 39 2.19 -15.27 -4.00
CA ILE A 39 2.22 -15.59 -5.43
C ILE A 39 1.01 -16.47 -5.77
N ASP A 40 0.14 -15.98 -6.66
CA ASP A 40 -1.00 -16.75 -7.15
C ASP A 40 -0.59 -17.68 -8.29
N THR A 41 0.23 -17.19 -9.22
CA THR A 41 0.61 -17.91 -10.44
C THR A 41 1.95 -17.41 -10.95
N THR A 42 2.76 -18.33 -11.44
CA THR A 42 4.05 -18.03 -12.09
C THR A 42 4.06 -18.59 -13.50
N LEU A 43 4.53 -17.79 -14.44
CA LEU A 43 4.73 -18.17 -15.84
C LEU A 43 6.23 -18.26 -16.14
N GLY A 44 6.58 -19.11 -17.08
CA GLY A 44 7.95 -19.30 -17.54
C GLY A 44 8.03 -19.59 -19.04
N MET A 45 9.17 -19.27 -19.63
CA MET A 45 9.51 -19.59 -21.02
C MET A 45 10.83 -20.35 -21.03
N TYR A 46 10.88 -21.40 -21.84
CA TYR A 46 12.06 -22.26 -21.99
C TYR A 46 12.64 -22.13 -23.40
N ASN A 47 13.97 -22.20 -23.51
CA ASN A 47 14.61 -22.34 -24.80
C ASN A 47 14.54 -23.80 -25.31
N GLU A 48 15.05 -24.04 -26.52
CA GLU A 48 15.07 -25.38 -27.12
C GLU A 48 15.97 -26.38 -26.36
N GLN A 49 16.85 -25.89 -25.48
CA GLN A 49 17.74 -26.69 -24.63
C GLN A 49 17.07 -27.04 -23.29
N GLY A 50 15.82 -26.63 -23.07
CA GLY A 50 15.08 -26.89 -21.83
C GLY A 50 15.53 -26.03 -20.65
N SER A 51 16.21 -24.90 -20.88
CA SER A 51 16.57 -23.95 -19.82
C SER A 51 15.57 -22.80 -19.74
N LEU A 52 15.20 -22.42 -18.52
CA LEU A 52 14.38 -21.23 -18.28
C LEU A 52 15.09 -19.95 -18.78
N ILE A 53 14.41 -19.18 -19.64
CA ILE A 53 14.93 -17.95 -20.26
C ILE A 53 14.12 -16.70 -19.92
N ALA A 54 12.89 -16.86 -19.46
CA ALA A 54 12.08 -15.78 -18.93
C ALA A 54 11.08 -16.31 -17.90
N THR A 55 10.75 -15.50 -16.91
CA THR A 55 9.72 -15.80 -15.91
C THR A 55 9.08 -14.52 -15.40
N GLY A 56 7.89 -14.66 -14.83
CA GLY A 56 7.25 -13.64 -14.03
C GLY A 56 6.07 -14.23 -13.27
N SER A 57 5.74 -13.60 -12.16
CA SER A 57 4.71 -14.03 -11.22
C SER A 57 3.65 -12.95 -11.05
N VAL A 58 2.46 -13.34 -10.62
CA VAL A 58 1.38 -12.42 -10.23
C VAL A 58 0.98 -12.66 -8.78
N ALA A 59 0.67 -11.57 -8.08
CA ALA A 59 0.12 -11.56 -6.73
C ALA A 59 -1.01 -10.53 -6.69
N GLY A 60 -2.26 -10.98 -6.69
CA GLY A 60 -3.43 -10.15 -6.93
C GLY A 60 -3.32 -9.45 -8.29
N ASN A 61 -3.24 -8.11 -8.27
CA ASN A 61 -3.03 -7.29 -9.45
C ASN A 61 -1.58 -6.78 -9.61
N VAL A 62 -0.63 -7.31 -8.85
CA VAL A 62 0.78 -6.90 -8.90
C VAL A 62 1.60 -7.92 -9.67
N LEU A 63 2.39 -7.46 -10.65
CA LEU A 63 3.43 -8.26 -11.30
C LEU A 63 4.68 -8.29 -10.42
N LYS A 64 5.18 -9.49 -10.12
CA LYS A 64 6.35 -9.74 -9.26
C LYS A 64 7.32 -10.71 -9.96
N TYR A 65 8.56 -10.74 -9.50
CA TYR A 65 9.58 -11.70 -9.96
C TYR A 65 9.76 -11.77 -11.48
N VAL A 66 9.64 -10.64 -12.18
CA VAL A 66 9.86 -10.59 -13.63
C VAL A 66 11.36 -10.64 -13.92
N GLY A 67 11.80 -11.67 -14.65
CA GLY A 67 13.20 -11.90 -14.99
C GLY A 67 13.33 -12.43 -16.41
N VAL A 68 14.26 -11.87 -17.19
CA VAL A 68 14.54 -12.31 -18.57
C VAL A 68 16.04 -12.42 -18.83
N CYS A 69 16.43 -13.47 -19.53
CA CYS A 69 17.78 -13.66 -20.03
C CYS A 69 17.92 -13.06 -21.43
N ASN A 70 18.73 -12.01 -21.56
CA ASN A 70 18.99 -11.31 -22.82
C ASN A 70 20.24 -11.83 -23.55
N LYS A 71 20.86 -12.93 -23.10
CA LYS A 71 22.14 -13.40 -23.65
C LYS A 71 22.06 -13.84 -25.13
N PHE A 72 20.87 -14.14 -25.65
CA PHE A 72 20.71 -14.79 -26.96
C PHE A 72 19.49 -14.32 -27.79
N SER A 73 18.80 -13.24 -27.42
CA SER A 73 17.57 -12.78 -28.10
C SER A 73 17.67 -11.36 -28.67
N THR A 74 16.87 -11.08 -29.70
CA THR A 74 16.55 -9.71 -30.13
C THR A 74 16.09 -8.92 -28.91
N GLN A 75 16.75 -7.78 -28.65
CA GLN A 75 16.56 -7.02 -27.42
C GLN A 75 15.07 -6.82 -27.08
N GLY A 76 14.64 -7.33 -25.92
CA GLY A 76 13.30 -7.10 -25.37
C GLY A 76 12.19 -8.08 -25.78
N SER A 77 12.41 -9.03 -26.70
CA SER A 77 11.33 -9.94 -27.14
C SER A 77 10.78 -10.82 -26.02
N HIS A 78 11.66 -11.47 -25.25
CA HIS A 78 11.26 -12.32 -24.12
C HIS A 78 10.53 -11.54 -23.03
N PHE A 79 10.93 -10.28 -22.79
CA PHE A 79 10.29 -9.40 -21.83
C PHE A 79 8.85 -9.07 -22.23
N ASN A 80 8.66 -8.67 -23.50
CA ASN A 80 7.33 -8.37 -24.00
C ASN A 80 6.44 -9.62 -23.95
N SER A 81 6.96 -10.78 -24.37
CA SER A 81 6.20 -12.04 -24.33
C SER A 81 5.74 -12.42 -22.93
N ILE A 82 6.64 -12.38 -21.93
CA ILE A 82 6.28 -12.78 -20.56
C ILE A 82 5.32 -11.77 -19.92
N VAL A 83 5.55 -10.47 -20.08
CA VAL A 83 4.69 -9.43 -19.51
C VAL A 83 3.30 -9.46 -20.16
N SER A 84 3.22 -9.54 -21.49
CA SER A 84 1.93 -9.68 -22.17
C SER A 84 1.18 -10.96 -21.77
N ALA A 85 1.88 -12.07 -21.55
CA ALA A 85 1.25 -13.29 -21.06
C ALA A 85 0.68 -13.13 -19.64
N LEU A 86 1.38 -12.44 -18.75
CA LEU A 86 0.89 -12.14 -17.39
C LEU A 86 -0.32 -11.20 -17.44
N MET A 87 -0.28 -10.16 -18.29
CA MET A 87 -1.42 -9.25 -18.49
C MET A 87 -2.65 -10.00 -19.02
N ASN A 88 -2.46 -10.89 -20.00
CA ASN A 88 -3.53 -11.72 -20.54
C ASN A 88 -4.10 -12.69 -19.50
N LEU A 89 -3.24 -13.29 -18.66
CA LEU A 89 -3.64 -14.14 -17.55
C LEU A 89 -4.55 -13.38 -16.56
N LEU A 90 -4.18 -12.16 -16.19
CA LEU A 90 -4.96 -11.34 -15.27
C LEU A 90 -6.25 -10.82 -15.91
N ALA A 91 -6.21 -10.44 -17.18
CA ALA A 91 -7.40 -10.05 -17.94
C ALA A 91 -8.43 -11.20 -18.04
N GLN A 92 -7.98 -12.45 -18.24
CA GLN A 92 -8.86 -13.63 -18.22
C GLN A 92 -9.51 -13.86 -16.85
N ARG A 93 -8.92 -13.33 -15.77
CA ARG A 93 -9.47 -13.34 -14.40
C ARG A 93 -10.31 -12.09 -14.10
N GLY A 94 -10.52 -11.20 -15.07
CA GLY A 94 -11.25 -9.95 -14.89
C GLY A 94 -10.47 -8.87 -14.14
N ILE A 95 -9.14 -8.99 -14.05
CA ILE A 95 -8.26 -8.02 -13.39
C ILE A 95 -7.56 -7.20 -14.48
N PHE A 96 -7.92 -5.92 -14.59
CA PHE A 96 -7.47 -5.04 -15.68
C PHE A 96 -6.55 -3.91 -15.22
N HIS A 97 -6.64 -3.47 -13.96
CA HIS A 97 -5.75 -2.48 -13.38
C HIS A 97 -4.62 -3.15 -12.63
N LEU A 98 -3.40 -2.99 -13.13
CA LEU A 98 -2.21 -3.74 -12.73
C LEU A 98 -1.10 -2.80 -12.26
N PHE A 99 -0.32 -3.28 -11.30
CA PHE A 99 0.90 -2.61 -10.84
C PHE A 99 2.14 -3.44 -11.09
N VAL A 100 3.27 -2.77 -11.23
CA VAL A 100 4.58 -3.40 -11.17
C VAL A 100 5.54 -2.54 -10.38
N PHE A 101 6.36 -3.22 -9.57
CA PHE A 101 7.45 -2.64 -8.82
C PHE A 101 8.74 -3.22 -9.33
N THR A 102 9.64 -2.36 -9.78
CA THR A 102 10.82 -2.80 -10.52
C THR A 102 12.02 -1.90 -10.26
N LYS A 103 13.23 -2.40 -10.56
CA LYS A 103 14.45 -1.59 -10.53
C LYS A 103 14.35 -0.50 -11.62
N VAL A 104 14.88 0.69 -11.36
CA VAL A 104 14.80 1.86 -12.28
C VAL A 104 15.21 1.51 -13.70
N LYS A 105 16.29 0.73 -13.86
CA LYS A 105 16.79 0.28 -15.17
C LYS A 105 15.78 -0.49 -16.04
N TYR A 106 14.71 -1.02 -15.44
CA TYR A 106 13.66 -1.77 -16.12
C TYR A 106 12.36 -0.97 -16.31
N SER A 107 12.23 0.22 -15.69
CA SER A 107 11.04 1.07 -15.84
C SER A 107 10.73 1.34 -17.32
N ALA A 108 11.76 1.74 -18.09
CA ALA A 108 11.60 2.00 -19.51
C ALA A 108 11.03 0.79 -20.28
N SER A 109 11.46 -0.45 -19.95
CA SER A 109 10.93 -1.65 -20.60
C SER A 109 9.44 -1.84 -20.34
N PHE A 110 8.98 -1.62 -19.10
CA PHE A 110 7.56 -1.66 -18.77
C PHE A 110 6.76 -0.57 -19.49
N GLN A 111 7.32 0.63 -19.65
CA GLN A 111 6.66 1.71 -20.38
C GLN A 111 6.45 1.38 -21.86
N HIS A 112 7.36 0.63 -22.50
CA HIS A 112 7.19 0.18 -23.89
C HIS A 112 6.03 -0.82 -24.08
N VAL A 113 5.60 -1.50 -23.01
CA VAL A 113 4.47 -2.44 -23.03
C VAL A 113 3.19 -1.86 -22.42
N GLY A 114 3.14 -0.53 -22.25
CA GLY A 114 1.92 0.20 -21.90
C GLY A 114 1.80 0.59 -20.43
N PHE A 115 2.83 0.37 -19.60
CA PHE A 115 2.81 0.87 -18.23
C PHE A 115 3.15 2.37 -18.16
N HIS A 116 2.57 3.05 -17.18
CA HIS A 116 2.84 4.44 -16.86
C HIS A 116 3.55 4.53 -15.51
N GLU A 117 4.71 5.19 -15.48
CA GLU A 117 5.45 5.39 -14.23
C GLU A 117 4.73 6.41 -13.34
N LEU A 118 4.47 6.00 -12.10
CA LEU A 118 3.79 6.82 -11.09
C LEU A 118 4.78 7.54 -10.18
N ALA A 119 5.84 6.84 -9.79
CA ALA A 119 6.92 7.38 -8.97
C ALA A 119 8.19 6.51 -9.09
N GLN A 120 9.34 7.14 -8.84
CA GLN A 120 10.64 6.46 -8.81
C GLN A 120 11.54 6.95 -7.68
N THR A 121 12.44 6.09 -7.25
CA THR A 121 13.56 6.32 -6.32
C THR A 121 14.85 5.86 -6.98
N ASP A 122 15.99 6.02 -6.31
CA ASP A 122 17.27 5.51 -6.81
C ASP A 122 17.31 3.97 -6.91
N LEU A 123 16.47 3.27 -6.13
CA LEU A 123 16.44 1.80 -6.09
C LEU A 123 15.42 1.19 -7.05
N GLY A 124 14.31 1.88 -7.31
CA GLY A 124 13.20 1.32 -8.08
C GLY A 124 12.05 2.28 -8.31
N ALA A 125 11.11 1.83 -9.13
CA ALA A 125 9.94 2.57 -9.58
C ALA A 125 8.66 1.74 -9.41
N ILE A 126 7.55 2.44 -9.26
CA ILE A 126 6.18 1.89 -9.33
C ILE A 126 5.54 2.38 -10.63
N LEU A 127 4.96 1.44 -11.37
CA LEU A 127 4.22 1.73 -12.59
C LEU A 127 2.86 1.05 -12.56
N GLU A 128 1.90 1.60 -13.29
CA GLU A 128 0.57 1.04 -13.47
C GLU A 128 0.17 0.88 -14.94
N THR A 129 -0.79 0.02 -15.21
CA THR A 129 -1.48 -0.07 -16.51
C THR A 129 -2.90 -0.55 -16.29
N GLY A 130 -3.85 -0.19 -17.15
CA GLY A 130 -5.18 -0.79 -17.12
C GLY A 130 -6.28 0.02 -17.75
N ASP A 131 -7.51 -0.37 -17.40
CA ASP A 131 -8.76 0.30 -17.76
C ASP A 131 -9.09 1.50 -16.85
N THR A 132 -8.42 1.58 -15.70
CA THR A 132 -8.44 2.71 -14.78
C THR A 132 -7.01 3.08 -14.39
N ASP A 133 -6.83 4.32 -13.94
CA ASP A 133 -5.52 4.87 -13.56
C ASP A 133 -5.58 5.74 -12.29
N VAL A 134 -4.43 6.30 -11.91
CA VAL A 134 -4.32 7.20 -10.75
C VAL A 134 -5.17 8.46 -10.93
N ASN A 135 -5.36 8.91 -12.17
CA ASN A 135 -6.18 10.08 -12.47
C ASN A 135 -7.66 9.79 -12.25
N ASP A 136 -8.14 8.58 -12.56
CA ASP A 136 -9.50 8.12 -12.25
C ASP A 136 -9.72 8.09 -10.74
N TYR A 137 -8.74 7.58 -9.99
CA TYR A 137 -8.80 7.59 -8.53
C TYR A 137 -8.92 9.00 -7.98
N VAL A 138 -8.05 9.91 -8.41
CA VAL A 138 -8.07 11.31 -8.00
C VAL A 138 -9.40 11.98 -8.37
N ARG A 139 -9.91 11.77 -9.59
CA ARG A 139 -11.23 12.28 -10.01
C ARG A 139 -12.35 11.78 -9.11
N ARG A 140 -12.33 10.51 -8.69
CA ARG A 140 -13.30 9.95 -7.73
C ARG A 140 -13.21 10.66 -6.37
N VAL A 141 -12.00 10.93 -5.88
CA VAL A 141 -11.79 11.64 -4.61
C VAL A 141 -12.27 13.09 -4.69
N GLU A 142 -11.90 13.82 -5.75
CA GLU A 142 -12.31 15.21 -5.99
C GLU A 142 -13.83 15.34 -6.11
N LYS A 143 -14.48 14.38 -6.77
CA LYS A 143 -15.95 14.34 -6.92
C LYS A 143 -16.67 14.35 -5.57
N VAL A 144 -16.16 13.64 -4.56
CA VAL A 144 -16.76 13.65 -3.21
C VAL A 144 -16.73 15.05 -2.58
N ALA A 145 -15.63 15.79 -2.75
CA ALA A 145 -15.52 17.16 -2.26
C ALA A 145 -16.40 18.14 -3.05
N THR A 146 -16.49 17.96 -4.37
CA THR A 146 -17.37 18.73 -5.26
C THR A 146 -18.85 18.55 -4.89
N GLU A 147 -19.32 17.32 -4.71
CA GLU A 147 -20.70 17.02 -4.32
C GLU A 147 -21.07 17.62 -2.97
N ARG A 148 -20.09 17.73 -2.06
CA ARG A 148 -20.22 18.39 -0.76
C ARG A 148 -20.05 19.90 -0.80
N ARG A 149 -19.81 20.50 -1.97
CA ARG A 149 -19.61 21.95 -2.17
C ARG A 149 -18.45 22.51 -1.33
N LEU A 150 -17.38 21.72 -1.21
CA LEU A 150 -16.17 22.12 -0.49
C LEU A 150 -15.08 22.70 -1.42
N LEU A 151 -15.30 22.68 -2.74
CA LEU A 151 -14.41 23.24 -3.73
C LEU A 151 -15.01 24.52 -4.37
N PRO A 152 -14.17 25.52 -4.71
CA PRO A 152 -12.73 25.57 -4.51
C PRO A 152 -12.36 25.86 -3.04
N ALA A 153 -11.29 25.22 -2.55
CA ALA A 153 -10.72 25.47 -1.22
C ALA A 153 -9.30 26.03 -1.37
N LYS A 154 -8.96 27.07 -0.59
CA LYS A 154 -7.63 27.71 -0.68
C LYS A 154 -6.56 27.05 0.18
N ARG A 155 -6.99 26.34 1.22
CA ARG A 155 -6.12 25.58 2.13
C ARG A 155 -6.68 24.19 2.23
N VAL A 156 -5.94 23.22 1.70
CA VAL A 156 -6.32 21.82 1.64
C VAL A 156 -5.26 20.99 2.37
N GLY A 157 -5.71 20.33 3.43
CA GLY A 157 -4.91 19.39 4.19
C GLY A 157 -5.19 17.95 3.79
N ALA A 158 -4.24 17.06 4.07
CA ALA A 158 -4.42 15.63 3.93
C ALA A 158 -3.90 14.87 5.15
N ILE A 159 -4.59 13.79 5.49
CA ILE A 159 -4.15 12.80 6.46
C ILE A 159 -4.26 11.43 5.81
N VAL A 160 -3.22 10.61 5.93
CA VAL A 160 -3.28 9.18 5.59
C VAL A 160 -3.22 8.40 6.89
N MET A 161 -4.19 7.52 7.13
CA MET A 161 -4.25 6.72 8.36
C MET A 161 -4.77 5.30 8.12
N ASN A 162 -4.23 4.35 8.89
CA ASN A 162 -4.79 3.00 8.92
C ASN A 162 -6.07 2.97 9.78
N ALA A 163 -6.08 3.63 10.95
CA ALA A 163 -7.24 3.65 11.85
C ALA A 163 -7.76 2.25 12.26
N ASN A 164 -6.86 1.42 12.80
CA ASN A 164 -7.12 0.02 13.16
C ASN A 164 -7.11 -0.23 14.69
N PRO A 165 -8.08 0.26 15.48
CA PRO A 165 -9.26 1.02 15.09
C PRO A 165 -9.04 2.55 15.10
N PHE A 166 -10.07 3.30 14.73
CA PHE A 166 -10.13 4.75 14.89
C PHE A 166 -10.19 5.11 16.39
N THR A 167 -9.33 6.01 16.85
CA THR A 167 -9.17 6.34 18.28
C THR A 167 -9.32 7.85 18.48
N LEU A 168 -9.43 8.31 19.74
CA LEU A 168 -9.44 9.74 20.04
C LEU A 168 -8.14 10.43 19.59
N GLY A 169 -7.02 9.68 19.54
CA GLY A 169 -5.77 10.20 18.97
C GLY A 169 -5.88 10.48 17.46
N HIS A 170 -6.52 9.59 16.70
CA HIS A 170 -6.80 9.84 15.28
C HIS A 170 -7.79 10.99 15.10
N ARG A 171 -8.86 11.02 15.89
CA ARG A 171 -9.85 12.11 15.90
C ARG A 171 -9.19 13.47 16.14
N TYR A 172 -8.33 13.56 17.15
CA TYR A 172 -7.60 14.78 17.47
C TYR A 172 -6.73 15.25 16.30
N LEU A 173 -6.00 14.34 15.62
CA LEU A 173 -5.23 14.67 14.42
C LEU A 173 -6.11 15.30 13.32
N VAL A 174 -7.29 14.71 13.08
CA VAL A 174 -8.26 15.24 12.10
C VAL A 174 -8.76 16.62 12.51
N GLU A 175 -9.07 16.84 13.79
CA GLU A 175 -9.52 18.14 14.30
C GLU A 175 -8.45 19.22 14.12
N GLN A 176 -7.18 18.92 14.43
CA GLN A 176 -6.08 19.87 14.24
C GLN A 176 -5.92 20.26 12.76
N ALA A 177 -5.96 19.29 11.85
CA ALA A 177 -5.93 19.59 10.42
C ALA A 177 -7.16 20.40 9.99
N ALA A 178 -8.36 20.04 10.46
CA ALA A 178 -9.60 20.71 10.09
C ALA A 178 -9.69 22.16 10.58
N GLN A 179 -9.00 22.51 11.67
CA GLN A 179 -8.94 23.90 12.18
C GLN A 179 -8.11 24.83 11.27
N GLU A 180 -7.13 24.29 10.55
CA GLU A 180 -6.19 25.09 9.76
C GLU A 180 -6.56 25.17 8.26
N ASN A 181 -7.45 24.28 7.80
CA ASN A 181 -7.77 24.10 6.39
C ASN A 181 -9.25 24.33 6.08
N GLU A 182 -9.52 24.79 4.86
CA GLU A 182 -10.88 24.92 4.32
C GLU A 182 -11.44 23.56 3.88
N LEU A 183 -10.55 22.60 3.56
CA LEU A 183 -10.86 21.21 3.23
C LEU A 183 -9.77 20.29 3.79
N VAL A 184 -10.15 19.15 4.36
CA VAL A 184 -9.22 18.08 4.73
C VAL A 184 -9.65 16.77 4.11
N TYR A 185 -8.77 16.16 3.32
CA TYR A 185 -8.93 14.78 2.88
C TYR A 185 -8.36 13.82 3.93
N VAL A 186 -9.15 12.85 4.37
CA VAL A 186 -8.71 11.74 5.22
C VAL A 186 -8.74 10.47 4.39
N PHE A 187 -7.57 9.98 4.01
CA PHE A 187 -7.37 8.74 3.27
C PHE A 187 -7.22 7.57 4.25
N VAL A 188 -8.14 6.62 4.17
CA VAL A 188 -8.10 5.38 4.96
C VAL A 188 -7.43 4.29 4.13
N VAL A 189 -6.30 3.77 4.61
CA VAL A 189 -5.52 2.69 3.94
C VAL A 189 -6.41 1.48 3.66
N SER A 190 -6.22 0.79 2.54
CA SER A 190 -7.19 -0.21 2.02
C SER A 190 -6.80 -1.68 2.19
N ASP A 191 -5.79 -1.98 3.00
CA ASP A 191 -5.40 -3.38 3.22
C ASP A 191 -6.24 -4.08 4.28
N ASP A 192 -6.69 -5.28 3.92
CA ASP A 192 -7.42 -6.19 4.81
C ASP A 192 -6.50 -7.14 5.59
N VAL A 193 -5.33 -6.65 5.99
CA VAL A 193 -4.38 -7.35 6.89
C VAL A 193 -4.53 -6.92 8.36
N SER A 194 -5.43 -5.98 8.61
CA SER A 194 -5.73 -5.38 9.90
C SER A 194 -6.82 -6.15 10.65
N LEU A 195 -6.80 -6.11 11.99
CA LEU A 195 -7.86 -6.68 12.84
C LEU A 195 -9.27 -6.18 12.44
N PHE A 196 -9.37 -4.88 12.12
CA PHE A 196 -10.56 -4.26 11.55
C PHE A 196 -10.43 -4.23 10.03
N THR A 197 -11.47 -4.67 9.33
CA THR A 197 -11.49 -4.66 7.86
C THR A 197 -11.47 -3.23 7.33
N THR A 198 -11.05 -3.04 6.09
CA THR A 198 -11.04 -1.76 5.39
C THR A 198 -12.42 -1.11 5.42
N ALA A 199 -13.48 -1.89 5.19
CA ALA A 199 -14.84 -1.40 5.24
C ALA A 199 -15.22 -0.91 6.65
N GLU A 200 -14.84 -1.66 7.70
CA GLU A 200 -15.07 -1.26 9.09
C GLU A 200 -14.29 0.00 9.45
N ARG A 201 -12.99 0.06 9.12
CA ARG A 201 -12.13 1.23 9.38
C ARG A 201 -12.68 2.47 8.68
N LEU A 202 -13.04 2.38 7.40
CA LEU A 202 -13.63 3.47 6.64
C LEU A 202 -14.94 3.96 7.27
N ALA A 203 -15.82 3.06 7.70
CA ALA A 203 -17.07 3.40 8.35
C ALA A 203 -16.85 4.09 9.71
N LEU A 204 -15.94 3.57 10.53
CA LEU A 204 -15.60 4.13 11.84
C LEU A 204 -15.00 5.53 11.73
N VAL A 205 -14.12 5.77 10.76
CA VAL A 205 -13.55 7.10 10.50
C VAL A 205 -14.65 8.05 10.02
N LYS A 206 -15.48 7.66 9.03
CA LYS A 206 -16.59 8.49 8.53
C LYS A 206 -17.54 8.93 9.63
N GLN A 207 -18.02 7.99 10.44
CA GLN A 207 -18.91 8.28 11.57
C GLN A 207 -18.19 9.11 12.64
N GLY A 208 -16.95 8.77 12.94
CA GLY A 208 -16.12 9.44 13.93
C GLY A 208 -15.69 10.84 13.55
N THR A 209 -15.95 11.31 12.31
CA THR A 209 -15.65 12.68 11.83
C THR A 209 -16.85 13.39 11.22
N GLN A 210 -18.06 12.85 11.36
CA GLN A 210 -19.25 13.31 10.62
C GLN A 210 -19.66 14.76 10.95
N ASP A 211 -19.34 15.24 12.15
CA ASP A 211 -19.60 16.59 12.62
C ASP A 211 -18.63 17.64 12.05
N LEU A 212 -17.49 17.19 11.51
CA LEU A 212 -16.48 18.06 10.89
C LEU A 212 -16.87 18.37 9.43
N LYS A 213 -17.47 19.55 9.23
CA LYS A 213 -18.10 19.95 7.95
C LYS A 213 -17.14 19.99 6.76
N ASN A 214 -15.86 20.27 7.02
CA ASN A 214 -14.79 20.41 6.02
C ASN A 214 -13.92 19.15 5.86
N VAL A 215 -14.29 18.02 6.47
CA VAL A 215 -13.52 16.76 6.37
C VAL A 215 -14.17 15.82 5.37
N VAL A 216 -13.40 15.35 4.39
CA VAL A 216 -13.79 14.35 3.38
C VAL A 216 -13.03 13.06 3.62
N VAL A 217 -13.73 12.01 4.04
CA VAL A 217 -13.14 10.69 4.29
C VAL A 217 -13.30 9.81 3.05
N VAL A 218 -12.19 9.33 2.52
CA VAL A 218 -12.11 8.49 1.32
C VAL A 218 -11.20 7.28 1.55
N THR A 219 -11.34 6.29 0.68
CA THR A 219 -10.43 5.14 0.63
C THR A 219 -9.09 5.56 0.03
N GLY A 220 -7.99 4.99 0.53
CA GLY A 220 -6.66 5.10 -0.06
C GLY A 220 -6.53 4.28 -1.35
N ASP A 221 -7.44 3.34 -1.55
CA ASP A 221 -7.47 2.42 -2.70
C ASP A 221 -6.09 1.76 -2.85
N GLN A 222 -5.55 1.69 -4.05
CA GLN A 222 -4.24 1.08 -4.31
C GLN A 222 -3.07 2.08 -4.31
N TYR A 223 -3.33 3.34 -3.98
CA TYR A 223 -2.36 4.45 -4.13
C TYR A 223 -1.81 5.01 -2.81
N MET A 224 -2.23 4.46 -1.67
CA MET A 224 -1.78 4.88 -0.35
C MET A 224 -1.23 3.68 0.41
N VAL A 225 -0.09 3.88 1.08
CA VAL A 225 0.70 2.88 1.80
C VAL A 225 -0.05 1.61 2.21
N SER A 226 0.33 0.53 1.53
CA SER A 226 0.20 -0.86 1.96
C SER A 226 1.58 -1.50 2.03
N TYR A 227 2.20 -1.54 3.21
CA TYR A 227 3.53 -2.17 3.32
C TYR A 227 3.50 -3.68 3.05
N VAL A 228 2.31 -4.30 3.00
CA VAL A 228 2.16 -5.73 2.75
C VAL A 228 2.14 -6.07 1.27
N THR A 229 1.64 -5.18 0.40
CA THR A 229 1.54 -5.46 -1.04
C THR A 229 2.73 -4.92 -1.85
N PHE A 230 3.53 -4.02 -1.28
CA PHE A 230 4.73 -3.50 -1.93
C PHE A 230 5.83 -4.57 -2.02
N PRO A 231 6.14 -5.09 -3.22
CA PRO A 231 7.20 -6.06 -3.42
C PRO A 231 8.56 -5.47 -3.06
N ALA A 232 9.26 -6.08 -2.10
CA ALA A 232 10.63 -5.74 -1.75
C ALA A 232 11.60 -6.92 -2.03
N TYR A 233 11.16 -7.91 -2.82
CA TYR A 233 11.94 -9.10 -3.18
C TYR A 233 13.25 -8.80 -3.93
N PHE A 234 13.44 -7.58 -4.42
CA PHE A 234 14.69 -7.16 -5.06
C PHE A 234 15.60 -6.32 -4.14
N LEU A 235 15.17 -6.07 -2.90
CA LEU A 235 15.93 -5.35 -1.88
C LEU A 235 16.59 -6.33 -0.89
N PRO A 236 17.80 -5.99 -0.39
CA PRO A 236 18.60 -6.89 0.43
C PRO A 236 18.20 -6.90 1.92
N THR A 237 17.59 -5.83 2.45
CA THR A 237 17.24 -5.74 3.89
C THR A 237 15.83 -5.17 4.12
N ALA A 238 15.26 -5.49 5.30
CA ALA A 238 13.94 -5.01 5.70
C ALA A 238 13.88 -3.49 5.96
N ASP A 239 14.96 -2.89 6.50
CA ASP A 239 15.02 -1.45 6.74
C ASP A 239 15.09 -0.67 5.41
N GLU A 240 15.87 -1.16 4.44
CA GLU A 240 15.88 -0.60 3.07
C GLU A 240 14.51 -0.75 2.40
N ALA A 241 13.81 -1.87 2.64
CA ALA A 241 12.45 -2.06 2.15
C ALA A 241 11.50 -0.99 2.71
N ILE A 242 11.50 -0.75 4.02
CA ILE A 242 10.66 0.29 4.63
C ILE A 242 10.98 1.66 4.02
N GLN A 243 12.26 2.04 3.96
CA GLN A 243 12.65 3.35 3.42
C GLN A 243 12.28 3.48 1.94
N PHE A 244 12.54 2.47 1.12
CA PHE A 244 12.16 2.44 -0.29
C PHE A 244 10.65 2.57 -0.48
N GLN A 245 9.87 1.77 0.23
CA GLN A 245 8.41 1.76 0.15
C GLN A 245 7.82 3.10 0.58
N THR A 246 8.29 3.66 1.71
CA THR A 246 7.86 4.99 2.15
C THR A 246 8.25 6.07 1.15
N THR A 247 9.44 6.00 0.56
CA THR A 247 9.89 7.00 -0.42
C THR A 247 8.99 6.96 -1.66
N LEU A 248 8.66 5.77 -2.16
CA LEU A 248 7.73 5.64 -3.28
C LEU A 248 6.32 6.15 -2.93
N ASP A 249 5.77 5.82 -1.77
CA ASP A 249 4.47 6.37 -1.32
C ASP A 249 4.51 7.90 -1.24
N ALA A 250 5.58 8.46 -0.67
CA ALA A 250 5.74 9.89 -0.53
C ALA A 250 5.72 10.57 -1.90
N ARG A 251 6.50 10.05 -2.85
CA ARG A 251 6.63 10.62 -4.20
C ARG A 251 5.34 10.43 -5.02
N LEU A 252 4.72 9.26 -4.96
CA LEU A 252 3.42 9.02 -5.61
C LEU A 252 2.38 10.00 -5.08
N PHE A 253 2.28 10.15 -3.76
CA PHE A 253 1.38 11.13 -3.15
C PHE A 253 1.70 12.56 -3.61
N ARG A 254 2.97 12.96 -3.54
CA ARG A 254 3.43 14.32 -3.88
C ARG A 254 3.20 14.68 -5.35
N ASP A 255 3.42 13.73 -6.25
CA ASP A 255 3.50 13.99 -7.68
C ASP A 255 2.17 13.69 -8.39
N GLN A 256 1.42 12.68 -7.92
CA GLN A 256 0.17 12.23 -8.59
C GLN A 256 -1.08 12.72 -7.86
N ILE A 257 -1.08 12.73 -6.53
CA ILE A 257 -2.32 12.93 -5.75
C ILE A 257 -2.46 14.37 -5.28
N ALA A 258 -1.42 14.89 -4.64
CA ALA A 258 -1.46 16.21 -4.01
C ALA A 258 -1.73 17.35 -5.00
N PRO A 259 -1.09 17.43 -6.19
CA PRO A 259 -1.30 18.55 -7.09
C PRO A 259 -2.73 18.59 -7.64
N ALA A 260 -3.26 17.42 -7.99
CA ALA A 260 -4.58 17.31 -8.60
C ALA A 260 -5.72 17.53 -7.59
N LEU A 261 -5.50 17.21 -6.30
CA LEU A 261 -6.43 17.55 -5.21
C LEU A 261 -6.11 18.89 -4.54
N GLN A 262 -5.13 19.63 -5.06
CA GLN A 262 -4.65 20.90 -4.51
C GLN A 262 -4.26 20.79 -3.02
N ILE A 263 -3.69 19.68 -2.58
CA ILE A 263 -3.25 19.48 -1.19
C ILE A 263 -1.93 20.23 -0.97
N GLN A 264 -1.90 21.12 0.03
CA GLN A 264 -0.67 21.84 0.41
C GLN A 264 0.02 21.25 1.64
N THR A 265 -0.70 20.56 2.54
CA THR A 265 -0.11 20.08 3.80
C THR A 265 -0.55 18.66 4.13
N ARG A 266 0.42 17.77 4.40
CA ARG A 266 0.17 16.43 4.95
C ARG A 266 0.41 16.45 6.47
N TYR A 267 -0.63 16.09 7.23
CA TYR A 267 -0.61 16.06 8.69
C TYR A 267 -0.29 14.66 9.18
N LEU A 268 0.69 14.55 10.07
CA LEU A 268 1.16 13.29 10.65
C LEU A 268 1.01 13.31 12.16
N GLY A 269 0.62 12.20 12.76
CA GLY A 269 0.74 12.04 14.21
C GLY A 269 2.18 11.77 14.61
N SER A 270 2.68 12.39 15.66
CA SER A 270 3.97 12.02 16.27
C SER A 270 3.93 10.54 16.72
N GLU A 271 5.03 9.81 16.59
CA GLU A 271 5.12 8.42 17.05
C GLU A 271 6.49 8.17 17.70
N PRO A 272 6.60 8.30 19.02
CA PRO A 272 7.87 8.13 19.73
C PRO A 272 8.22 6.66 20.01
N ILE A 273 7.29 5.71 19.80
CA ILE A 273 7.47 4.31 20.24
C ILE A 273 7.73 3.36 19.06
N SER A 274 7.05 3.56 17.92
CA SER A 274 7.20 2.68 16.74
C SER A 274 8.37 3.12 15.87
N ARG A 275 9.39 2.26 15.76
CA ARG A 275 10.53 2.45 14.85
C ARG A 275 10.10 2.64 13.40
N THR A 276 9.20 1.79 12.91
CA THR A 276 8.70 1.82 11.52
C THR A 276 7.98 3.14 11.23
N THR A 277 7.14 3.61 12.14
CA THR A 277 6.43 4.89 11.97
C THR A 277 7.37 6.08 12.16
N GLY A 278 8.42 5.95 12.98
CA GLY A 278 9.48 6.94 13.10
C GLY A 278 10.22 7.14 11.77
N ILE A 279 10.66 6.05 11.14
CA ILE A 279 11.27 6.07 9.79
C ILE A 279 10.28 6.65 8.78
N TYR A 280 9.01 6.23 8.84
CA TYR A 280 7.97 6.76 7.96
C TYR A 280 7.88 8.29 8.02
N ASN A 281 7.72 8.85 9.22
CA ASN A 281 7.61 10.29 9.42
C ASN A 281 8.89 11.04 8.98
N GLN A 282 10.07 10.44 9.18
CA GLN A 282 11.34 11.02 8.73
C GLN A 282 11.41 11.10 7.21
N VAL A 283 11.08 10.01 6.51
CA VAL A 283 11.10 9.97 5.05
C VAL A 283 10.06 10.93 4.47
N LEU A 284 8.84 10.98 5.01
CA LEU A 284 7.83 11.94 4.54
C LEU A 284 8.28 13.40 4.69
N GLN A 285 8.92 13.76 5.81
CA GLN A 285 9.45 15.11 6.01
C GLN A 285 10.58 15.46 5.04
N ALA A 286 11.33 14.47 4.56
CA ALA A 286 12.40 14.66 3.58
C ALA A 286 11.86 14.73 2.14
N GLU A 287 10.84 13.93 1.80
CA GLU A 287 10.41 13.70 0.42
C GLU A 287 9.25 14.59 -0.04
N LEU A 288 8.36 15.03 0.86
CA LEU A 288 7.18 15.80 0.48
C LEU A 288 7.45 17.29 0.20
N PRO A 289 8.23 18.01 1.03
CA PRO A 289 8.51 19.42 0.79
C PRO A 289 9.42 19.65 -0.43
N PRO A 290 9.34 20.82 -1.09
CA PRO A 290 8.46 21.94 -0.79
C PRO A 290 7.07 21.82 -1.45
N SER A 291 6.82 20.79 -2.25
CA SER A 291 5.55 20.63 -2.98
C SER A 291 4.37 20.39 -2.03
N VAL A 292 4.59 19.68 -0.93
CA VAL A 292 3.62 19.45 0.14
C VAL A 292 4.32 19.64 1.48
N ASP A 293 3.84 20.59 2.28
CA ASP A 293 4.33 20.81 3.64
C ASP A 293 3.98 19.62 4.54
N VAL A 294 4.84 19.33 5.51
CA VAL A 294 4.60 18.27 6.49
C VAL A 294 4.44 18.88 7.88
N LYS A 295 3.31 18.59 8.52
CA LYS A 295 3.04 19.05 9.89
C LYS A 295 2.85 17.86 10.82
N VAL A 296 3.76 17.72 11.78
CA VAL A 296 3.70 16.67 12.80
C VAL A 296 2.94 17.20 14.02
N ILE A 297 1.83 16.55 14.35
CA ILE A 297 0.98 16.87 15.50
C ILE A 297 1.36 15.97 16.68
N SER A 298 1.67 16.60 17.81
CA SER A 298 1.95 15.90 19.07
C SER A 298 0.75 15.05 19.50
N ARG A 299 1.01 13.85 20.04
CA ARG A 299 -0.06 12.95 20.47
C ARG A 299 -0.90 13.51 21.61
N LEU A 300 -2.20 13.21 21.56
CA LEU A 300 -3.10 13.35 22.69
C LEU A 300 -2.75 12.32 23.77
N THR A 301 -2.53 12.80 24.99
CA THR A 301 -2.32 11.97 26.18
C THR A 301 -3.59 11.93 27.02
N HIS A 302 -3.89 10.78 27.61
CA HIS A 302 -4.95 10.62 28.61
C HIS A 302 -4.29 10.27 29.95
N GLY A 303 -4.17 11.27 30.83
CA GLY A 303 -3.25 11.19 31.97
C GLY A 303 -1.81 11.04 31.49
N ASP A 304 -1.08 10.09 32.08
CA ASP A 304 0.31 9.74 31.69
C ASP A 304 0.39 8.76 30.51
N GLN A 305 -0.75 8.30 29.98
CA GLN A 305 -0.78 7.26 28.95
C GLN A 305 -1.08 7.82 27.57
N VAL A 306 -0.25 7.42 26.61
CA VAL A 306 -0.46 7.71 25.18
C VAL A 306 -1.57 6.80 24.64
N ILE A 307 -2.61 7.41 24.05
CA ILE A 307 -3.67 6.69 23.34
C ILE A 307 -3.10 6.11 22.04
N THR A 308 -3.13 4.78 21.88
CA THR A 308 -2.68 4.12 20.65
C THR A 308 -3.63 3.01 20.23
N ALA A 309 -3.81 2.83 18.92
CA ALA A 309 -4.62 1.75 18.37
C ALA A 309 -4.05 0.37 18.70
N THR A 310 -2.72 0.22 18.76
CA THR A 310 -2.06 -1.03 19.16
C THR A 310 -2.48 -1.49 20.54
N ARG A 311 -2.51 -0.59 21.54
CA ARG A 311 -2.97 -0.94 22.89
C ARG A 311 -4.45 -1.33 22.92
N VAL A 312 -5.28 -0.70 22.09
CA VAL A 312 -6.70 -1.08 21.97
C VAL A 312 -6.82 -2.51 21.46
N ARG A 313 -6.05 -2.90 20.44
CA ARG A 313 -6.05 -4.28 19.92
C ARG A 313 -5.51 -5.29 20.95
N GLN A 314 -4.48 -4.93 21.71
CA GLN A 314 -3.97 -5.76 22.82
C GLN A 314 -5.04 -5.97 23.89
N ALA A 315 -5.74 -4.90 24.32
CA ALA A 315 -6.84 -5.02 25.27
C ALA A 315 -7.99 -5.91 24.75
N ILE A 316 -8.30 -5.89 23.45
CA ILE A 316 -9.26 -6.82 22.84
C ILE A 316 -8.77 -8.28 22.95
N ALA A 317 -7.50 -8.53 22.63
CA ALA A 317 -6.89 -9.85 22.71
C ALA A 317 -6.88 -10.41 24.13
N GLU A 318 -6.65 -9.55 25.12
CA GLU A 318 -6.53 -9.89 26.54
C GLU A 318 -7.87 -9.91 27.28
N ASN A 319 -8.99 -9.75 26.57
CA ASN A 319 -10.34 -9.64 27.13
C ASN A 319 -10.50 -8.48 28.14
N GLN A 320 -9.78 -7.39 27.90
CA GLN A 320 -9.77 -6.16 28.69
C GLN A 320 -10.30 -4.95 27.91
N ALA A 321 -11.07 -5.15 26.83
CA ALA A 321 -11.54 -4.07 25.96
C ALA A 321 -12.29 -2.94 26.72
N ALA A 322 -12.94 -3.27 27.85
CA ALA A 322 -13.60 -2.30 28.71
C ALA A 322 -12.65 -1.23 29.28
N SER A 323 -11.36 -1.53 29.47
CA SER A 323 -10.38 -0.59 30.05
C SER A 323 -9.92 0.51 29.08
N VAL A 324 -10.21 0.36 27.78
CA VAL A 324 -9.75 1.26 26.72
C VAL A 324 -10.89 1.99 26.01
N LEU A 325 -12.14 1.87 26.48
CA LEU A 325 -13.29 2.50 25.83
C LEU A 325 -13.22 4.03 25.86
N ASP A 326 -12.69 4.61 26.93
CA ASP A 326 -12.52 6.07 27.07
C ASP A 326 -11.43 6.64 26.14
N TRP A 327 -10.71 5.78 25.41
CA TRP A 327 -9.72 6.19 24.40
C TRP A 327 -10.30 6.27 22.99
N LEU A 328 -11.59 5.97 22.86
CA LEU A 328 -12.27 5.78 21.57
C LEU A 328 -13.43 6.77 21.42
N PRO A 329 -13.70 7.23 20.19
CA PRO A 329 -15.00 7.82 19.87
C PRO A 329 -16.13 6.82 20.20
N ALA A 330 -17.28 7.34 20.66
CA ALA A 330 -18.40 6.51 21.11
C ALA A 330 -18.81 5.43 20.09
N ASN A 331 -18.90 5.79 18.81
CA ASN A 331 -19.23 4.85 17.74
C ASN A 331 -18.21 3.70 17.58
N THR A 332 -16.93 3.96 17.88
CA THR A 332 -15.90 2.93 17.84
C THR A 332 -15.94 2.03 19.06
N ALA A 333 -16.20 2.61 20.25
CA ALA A 333 -16.44 1.85 21.47
C ALA A 333 -17.64 0.90 21.31
N ASP A 334 -18.77 1.42 20.81
CA ASP A 334 -19.99 0.65 20.55
C ASP A 334 -19.74 -0.49 19.55
N PHE A 335 -19.02 -0.21 18.45
CA PHE A 335 -18.67 -1.24 17.47
C PHE A 335 -17.87 -2.37 18.09
N ILE A 336 -16.85 -2.05 18.91
CA ILE A 336 -16.02 -3.06 19.57
C ILE A 336 -16.85 -3.90 20.52
N GLN A 337 -17.70 -3.28 21.34
CA GLN A 337 -18.56 -4.00 22.27
C GLN A 337 -19.51 -4.96 21.54
N GLN A 338 -20.12 -4.51 20.44
CA GLN A 338 -21.06 -5.32 19.66
C GLN A 338 -20.37 -6.45 18.88
N ASN A 339 -19.08 -6.29 18.54
CA ASN A 339 -18.33 -7.23 17.69
C ASN A 339 -17.17 -7.92 18.40
N LEU A 340 -17.11 -7.87 19.73
CA LEU A 340 -15.95 -8.33 20.52
C LEU A 340 -15.57 -9.77 20.20
N ALA A 341 -16.55 -10.69 20.20
CA ALA A 341 -16.33 -12.10 19.89
C ALA A 341 -15.79 -12.31 18.47
N THR A 342 -16.29 -11.55 17.49
CA THR A 342 -15.82 -11.59 16.09
C THR A 342 -14.37 -11.12 15.99
N LEU A 343 -14.04 -10.01 16.66
CA LEU A 343 -12.68 -9.47 16.68
C LEU A 343 -11.71 -10.46 17.34
N GLN A 344 -12.09 -11.07 18.46
CA GLN A 344 -11.28 -12.10 19.12
C GLN A 344 -11.09 -13.35 18.25
N ALA A 345 -12.14 -13.79 17.52
CA ALA A 345 -12.03 -14.90 16.58
C ALA A 345 -11.06 -14.60 15.42
N ARG A 346 -11.00 -13.35 14.94
CA ARG A 346 -10.01 -12.93 13.93
C ARG A 346 -8.59 -13.01 14.46
N ILE A 347 -8.36 -12.60 15.71
CA ILE A 347 -7.04 -12.71 16.38
C ILE A 347 -6.62 -14.18 16.49
N GLN A 348 -7.54 -15.06 16.91
CA GLN A 348 -7.28 -16.50 17.01
C GLN A 348 -6.93 -17.14 15.66
N LYS A 349 -7.42 -16.57 14.55
CA LYS A 349 -7.08 -16.99 13.18
C LYS A 349 -5.73 -16.43 12.68
N GLY A 350 -4.98 -15.73 13.52
CA GLY A 350 -3.63 -15.24 13.19
C GLY A 350 -3.57 -13.80 12.69
N MET A 351 -4.64 -13.00 12.82
CA MET A 351 -4.58 -11.58 12.45
C MET A 351 -3.55 -10.82 13.30
N ASN A 352 -2.74 -10.00 12.64
CA ASN A 352 -1.70 -9.22 13.30
C ASN A 352 -2.31 -8.09 14.16
N ILE A 353 -1.85 -8.00 15.41
CA ILE A 353 -2.26 -6.96 16.37
C ILE A 353 -1.12 -6.00 16.75
N ASN A 354 0.12 -6.28 16.34
CA ASN A 354 1.34 -5.62 16.82
C ASN A 354 1.80 -4.40 15.97
N GLY A 355 0.96 -3.87 15.09
CA GLY A 355 1.31 -2.71 14.29
C GLY A 355 0.26 -2.36 13.24
N ASN A 356 0.61 -1.42 12.37
CA ASN A 356 -0.04 -1.30 11.06
C ASN A 356 0.54 -2.34 10.11
#